data_AF-A0A9I9EDB9-F1
#
_entry.id   AF-A0A9I9EDB9-F1
#
_cell.length_a   1.000
_cell.length_b   1.000
_cell.length_c   1.000
_cell.angle_alpha   90.00
_cell.angle_beta   90.00
_cell.angle_gamma   90.00
#
_symmetry.space_group_name_H-M   'P 1'
#
loop_
_entity.id
_entity.type
_entity.pdbx_description
1 polymer ?
#
loop_
_entity_poly.entity_id
_entity_poly.type
_entity_poly.pdbx_seq_one_letter_code
_entity_poly.pdbx_strand_id
1 'polypeptide(L)' 'MLTTFQEFRVDCHRQFKKYSDPKEARANPLNVLVGHHEGFHFLCDHYMRRAFRDQSRTNKAARQKQPYNHSSGFKLFLQ' A
#
# COMPACT_ATOMS: atom_id res chain seq x y z
N MET A 1 -17.12 -10.49 -2.73
CA MET A 1 -17.20 -10.00 -1.33
C MET A 1 -15.78 -10.05 -0.80
N LEU A 2 -15.15 -8.92 -0.47
CA LEU A 2 -13.86 -8.92 0.24
C LEU A 2 -14.15 -9.34 1.67
N THR A 3 -14.09 -10.64 1.93
CA THR A 3 -14.54 -11.18 3.21
C THR A 3 -13.60 -10.81 4.35
N THR A 4 -12.41 -10.26 4.06
CA THR A 4 -11.49 -9.74 5.07
C THR A 4 -10.89 -8.36 4.73
N PHE A 5 -10.70 -7.54 5.76
CA PHE A 5 -10.02 -6.24 5.66
C PHE A 5 -8.56 -6.34 5.17
N GLN A 6 -7.91 -7.50 5.38
CA GLN A 6 -6.55 -7.74 4.88
C GLN A 6 -6.51 -7.86 3.36
N GLU A 7 -7.40 -8.65 2.75
CA GLU A 7 -7.49 -8.78 1.30
C GLU A 7 -7.78 -7.43 0.65
N PHE A 8 -8.66 -6.65 1.26
CA PHE A 8 -8.95 -5.29 0.81
C PHE A 8 -7.72 -4.39 0.77
N ARG A 9 -6.89 -4.43 1.83
CA ARG A 9 -5.63 -3.65 1.88
C ARG A 9 -4.61 -4.12 0.85
N VAL A 10 -4.52 -5.44 0.62
CA VAL A 10 -3.61 -6.01 -0.37
C VAL A 10 -3.98 -5.54 -1.77
N ASP A 11 -5.27 -5.56 -2.11
CA ASP A 11 -5.77 -5.10 -3.40
C ASP A 11 -5.54 -3.60 -3.60
N CYS A 12 -5.82 -2.78 -2.59
CA CYS A 12 -5.53 -1.33 -2.64
C CYS A 12 -4.04 -1.05 -2.86
N HIS A 13 -3.15 -1.77 -2.15
CA HIS A 13 -1.71 -1.62 -2.31
C HIS A 13 -1.21 -2.09 -3.69
N ARG A 14 -1.81 -3.15 -4.24
CA ARG A 14 -1.54 -3.61 -5.61
C ARG A 14 -1.93 -2.55 -6.65
N GLN A 15 -3.04 -1.87 -6.41
CA GLN A 15 -3.55 -0.80 -7.27
C GLN A 15 -2.67 0.44 -7.20
N PHE A 16 -2.24 0.83 -5.99
CA PHE A 16 -1.23 1.89 -5.80
C PHE A 16 0.08 1.61 -6.53
N LYS A 17 0.54 0.35 -6.55
CA LYS A 17 1.74 -0.01 -7.31
C LYS A 17 1.53 0.03 -8.82
N LYS A 18 0.33 -0.28 -9.30
CA LYS A 18 0.00 -0.34 -10.73
C LYS A 18 -0.19 1.07 -11.31
N TYR A 19 -0.92 1.93 -10.61
CA TYR A 19 -1.25 3.27 -11.06
C TYR A 19 -0.47 4.28 -10.22
N SER A 20 0.41 5.04 -10.86
CA SER A 20 1.14 6.12 -10.17
C SER A 20 0.33 7.41 -10.10
N ASP A 21 -0.64 7.56 -11.01
CA ASP A 21 -1.50 8.73 -11.10
C ASP A 21 -2.83 8.51 -10.35
N PRO A 22 -3.22 9.43 -9.44
CA PRO A 22 -4.45 9.29 -8.68
C PRO A 22 -5.73 9.36 -9.53
N LYS A 23 -5.72 10.10 -10.64
CA LYS A 23 -6.88 10.21 -11.53
C LYS A 23 -7.08 8.91 -12.30
N GLU A 24 -5.99 8.32 -12.80
CA GLU A 24 -6.02 7.01 -13.46
C GLU A 24 -6.48 5.90 -12.50
N ALA A 25 -6.05 5.93 -11.24
CA ALA A 25 -6.50 5.00 -10.21
C ALA A 25 -7.99 5.13 -9.90
N ARG A 26 -8.51 6.36 -9.85
CA ARG A 26 -9.95 6.64 -9.63
C ARG A 26 -10.83 6.27 -10.82
N ALA A 27 -10.31 6.36 -12.05
CA ALA A 27 -11.02 5.98 -13.27
C ALA A 27 -11.13 4.46 -13.46
N ASN A 28 -10.27 3.69 -12.77
CA ASN A 28 -10.23 2.22 -12.84
C ASN A 28 -10.44 1.61 -11.45
N PRO A 29 -11.60 1.81 -10.78
CA PRO A 29 -11.87 1.19 -9.49
C PRO A 29 -11.85 -0.33 -9.63
N LEU A 30 -11.32 -1.05 -8.63
CA LEU A 30 -11.35 -2.51 -8.67
C LEU A 30 -12.83 -2.94 -8.73
N ASN A 31 -13.23 -3.79 -9.68
CA ASN A 31 -14.61 -4.28 -9.79
C ASN A 31 -15.13 -4.92 -8.48
N VAL A 32 -14.21 -5.42 -7.65
CA VAL A 32 -14.46 -5.99 -6.32
C VAL A 32 -14.87 -4.95 -5.27
N LEU A 33 -14.58 -3.67 -5.51
CA LEU A 33 -14.77 -2.54 -4.59
C LEU A 33 -15.94 -1.63 -4.93
N VAL A 34 -16.68 -1.96 -5.99
CA VAL A 34 -17.89 -1.23 -6.42
C VAL A 34 -18.93 -1.13 -5.29
N GLY A 35 -18.94 -2.04 -4.31
CA GLY A 35 -19.80 -1.98 -3.13
C GLY A 35 -19.25 -1.19 -1.92
N HIS A 36 -17.96 -0.82 -1.91
CA HIS A 36 -17.28 -0.09 -0.82
C HIS A 36 -16.66 1.21 -1.35
N HIS A 37 -17.42 1.94 -2.15
CA HIS A 37 -16.92 3.05 -2.95
C HIS A 37 -16.25 4.15 -2.10
N GLU A 38 -16.80 4.45 -0.92
CA GLU A 38 -16.28 5.49 -0.01
C GLU A 38 -14.96 5.09 0.65
N GLY A 39 -14.87 3.86 1.17
CA GLY A 39 -13.64 3.36 1.78
C GLY A 39 -12.49 3.20 0.78
N PHE A 40 -12.81 2.85 -0.47
CA PHE A 40 -11.85 2.80 -1.55
C PHE A 40 -11.28 4.18 -1.89
N HIS A 41 -12.13 5.20 -2.04
CA HIS A 41 -11.68 6.57 -2.32
C HIS A 41 -10.79 7.11 -1.20
N PHE A 42 -11.19 6.93 0.06
CA PHE A 42 -10.40 7.35 1.21
C PHE A 42 -9.00 6.72 1.22
N LEU A 43 -8.91 5.41 0.94
CA LEU A 43 -7.62 4.72 0.89
C LEU A 43 -6.80 5.10 -0.34
N CYS A 44 -7.41 5.27 -1.51
CA CYS A 44 -6.73 5.81 -2.68
C CYS A 44 -6.10 7.17 -2.36
N ASP A 45 -6.84 8.07 -1.73
CA ASP A 45 -6.33 9.38 -1.35
C ASP A 45 -5.23 9.31 -0.30
N HIS A 46 -5.33 8.37 0.65
CA HIS A 46 -4.30 8.10 1.64
C HIS A 46 -2.99 7.59 1.00
N TYR A 47 -3.06 6.56 0.16
CA TYR A 47 -1.89 5.97 -0.50
C TYR A 47 -1.27 6.91 -1.55
N MET A 48 -2.10 7.73 -2.22
CA MET A 48 -1.64 8.68 -3.23
C MET A 48 -1.13 10.01 -2.65
N ARG A 49 -1.32 10.24 -1.34
CA ARG A 49 -0.85 11.46 -0.68
C ARG A 49 0.67 11.58 -0.81
N ARG A 50 1.13 12.77 -1.21
CA ARG A 50 2.56 13.05 -1.43
C ARG A 50 3.42 12.66 -0.22
N ALA A 51 2.95 12.98 0.99
CA ALA A 51 3.63 12.62 2.23
C ALA A 51 3.85 11.10 2.38
N PHE A 52 2.81 10.28 2.13
CA PHE A 52 2.92 8.82 2.20
C PHE A 52 3.87 8.28 1.12
N ARG A 53 3.74 8.76 -0.12
CA ARG A 53 4.60 8.34 -1.23
C ARG A 53 6.07 8.66 -0.98
N ASP A 54 6.36 9.87 -0.51
CA ASP A 54 7.72 10.32 -0.24
C ASP A 54 8.30 9.55 0.96
N GLN A 55 7.51 9.34 2.02
CA GLN A 55 7.93 8.51 3.16
C GLN A 55 8.17 7.05 2.75
N SER A 56 7.32 6.48 1.88
CA SER A 56 7.51 5.12 1.35
C SER A 56 8.81 5.00 0.53
N ARG A 57 9.15 6.00 -0.29
CA ARG A 57 10.42 6.06 -1.02
C ARG A 57 11.60 6.13 -0.06
N THR A 58 11.53 6.98 0.96
CA THR A 58 12.57 7.10 1.98
C THR A 58 12.74 5.81 2.78
N ASN A 59 11.65 5.17 3.21
CA ASN A 59 11.67 3.89 3.92
C ASN A 59 12.28 2.77 3.08
N LYS A 60 11.99 2.73 1.77
CA LYS A 60 12.62 1.79 0.84
C LYS A 60 14.13 2.02 0.77
N ALA A 61 14.58 3.26 0.61
CA ALA A 61 16.00 3.59 0.57
C ALA A 61 16.70 3.28 1.91
N ALA A 62 16.05 3.57 3.04
CA ALA A 62 16.55 3.25 4.37
C ALA A 62 16.69 1.72 4.56
N ARG A 63 15.67 0.94 4.19
CA ARG A 63 15.71 -0.54 4.24
C ARG A 63 16.82 -1.13 3.38
N GLN A 64 17.09 -0.58 2.20
CA GLN A 64 18.19 -1.04 1.36
C GLN A 64 19.57 -0.81 2.00
N LYS A 65 19.69 0.19 2.87
CA LYS A 65 20.92 0.49 3.60
C LYS A 65 21.05 -0.27 4.92
N GLN A 66 19.96 -0.88 5.39
CA GLN A 66 19.99 -1.66 6.63
C GLN A 66 20.70 -3.00 6.37
N PRO A 67 21.73 -3.36 7.14
CA PRO A 67 22.40 -4.65 7.00
C PRO A 67 21.40 -5.77 7.27
N TYR A 68 21.07 -6.55 6.24
CA TYR A 68 20.14 -7.65 6.36
C TYR A 68 20.85 -8.88 6.92
N ASN A 69 20.98 -8.95 8.25
CA ASN A 69 21.57 -10.12 8.92
C ASN A 69 20.63 -11.32 8.74
N HIS A 70 20.79 -12.19 7.74
CA HIS A 70 19.91 -13.34 7.58
C HIS A 70 20.23 -14.41 8.64
N SER A 71 19.81 -14.18 9.90
CA SER A 71 19.72 -15.24 10.89
C SER A 71 18.42 -16.00 10.64
N SER A 72 18.52 -17.28 10.37
CA SER A 72 17.37 -18.19 10.27
C SER A 72 16.53 -18.11 11.55
N GLY A 73 15.29 -17.62 11.43
CA GLY A 73 14.29 -17.57 12.51
C GLY A 73 14.02 -16.17 13.06
N PHE A 74 12.90 -15.59 12.62
CA PHE A 74 12.17 -14.43 13.19
C PHE A 74 12.99 -13.26 13.79
N LYS A 75 13.08 -12.15 13.04
CA LYS A 75 13.56 -10.86 13.54
C LYS A 75 12.43 -10.04 14.15
N LEU A 76 12.47 -9.83 15.46
CA LEU A 76 11.81 -8.69 16.10
C LEU A 76 12.80 -7.50 16.10
N PHE A 77 12.34 -6.33 15.66
CA PHE A 77 13.10 -5.10 15.84
C PHE A 77 13.02 -4.73 17.32
N LEU A 78 14.11 -4.94 18.06
CA LEU A 78 14.25 -4.45 19.43
C LEU A 78 14.55 -2.94 19.39
N GLN A 79 13.85 -2.23 20.28
CA GLN A 79 13.90 -0.78 20.50
C GLN A 79 15.22 -0.33 21.14
#